data_AF-A0A0M3IPI9-F1
#
_entry.id   AF-A0A0M3IPI9-F1
#
_cell.length_a   1.000
_cell.length_b   1.000
_cell.length_c   1.000
_cell.angle_alpha   90.00
_cell.angle_beta   90.00
_cell.angle_gamma   90.00
#
_symmetry.space_group_name_H-M   'P 1'
#
loop_
_entity.id
_entity.type
_entity.pdbx_description
1 polymer ?
#
loop_
_entity_poly.entity_id
_entity_poly.type
_entity_poly.pdbx_seq_one_letter_code
_entity_poly.pdbx_strand_id
1 'polypeptide(L)' 'MDEAIIKELHLKKFVPIGSKLHGGCISKARAYHTDKYGDVFIKFNNDPKAREMFDGEFASLDEISQTNTIHVPKPIKV' A
#
# COMPACT_ATOMS: atom_id res chain seq x y z
N MET A 1 -5.45 -5.67 -12.06
CA MET A 1 -4.78 -5.21 -10.82
C MET A 1 -5.84 -4.78 -9.82
N ASP A 2 -6.64 -3.77 -10.16
CA ASP A 2 -7.67 -3.20 -9.29
C ASP A 2 -8.71 -4.25 -8.82
N GLU A 3 -9.20 -5.13 -9.70
CA GLU A 3 -10.10 -6.23 -9.32
C GLU A 3 -9.48 -7.22 -8.31
N ALA A 4 -8.19 -7.53 -8.47
CA ALA A 4 -7.48 -8.42 -7.57
C ALA A 4 -7.34 -7.78 -6.17
N ILE A 5 -7.08 -6.47 -6.12
CA ILE A 5 -7.03 -5.70 -4.87
C ILE A 5 -8.40 -5.67 -4.20
N ILE A 6 -9.47 -5.38 -4.95
CA ILE A 6 -10.85 -5.34 -4.46
C ILE A 6 -11.21 -6.69 -3.83
N LYS A 7 -10.90 -7.80 -4.51
CA LYS A 7 -11.18 -9.15 -4.02
C LYS A 7 -10.36 -9.48 -2.77
N GLU A 8 -9.04 -9.28 -2.80
CA GLU A 8 -8.14 -9.63 -1.70
C GLU A 8 -8.46 -8.83 -0.42
N LEU A 9 -8.75 -7.54 -0.57
CA LEU A 9 -9.04 -6.65 0.55
C LEU A 9 -10.52 -6.62 0.94
N HIS A 10 -11.37 -7.36 0.21
CA HIS A 10 -12.82 -7.45 0.42
C HIS A 10 -13.50 -6.07 0.40
N LEU A 11 -13.19 -5.26 -0.61
CA LEU A 11 -13.67 -3.89 -0.73
C LEU A 11 -14.98 -3.83 -1.51
N LYS A 12 -15.88 -2.92 -1.14
CA LYS A 12 -17.08 -2.60 -1.92
C LYS A 12 -16.91 -1.29 -2.69
N LYS A 13 -16.05 -0.39 -2.20
CA LYS A 13 -15.73 0.89 -2.83
C LYS A 13 -14.22 0.99 -2.99
N PHE A 14 -13.78 1.30 -4.21
CA PHE A 14 -12.37 1.49 -4.54
C PHE A 14 -12.26 2.56 -5.63
N VAL A 15 -12.03 3.80 -5.21
CA VAL A 15 -12.08 4.98 -6.09
C VAL A 15 -10.70 5.65 -6.14
N PRO A 16 -10.06 5.78 -7.31
CA PRO A 16 -8.78 6.47 -7.42
C PRO A 16 -8.84 7.90 -6.87
N ILE A 17 -7.82 8.32 -6.11
CA ILE A 17 -7.70 9.69 -5.59
C ILE A 17 -6.60 10.43 -6.37
N GLY A 18 -6.96 11.58 -6.94
CA GLY A 18 -6.03 12.53 -7.56
C GLY A 18 -5.45 12.13 -8.93
N SER A 19 -4.82 13.09 -9.60
CA SER A 19 -4.08 12.88 -10.85
C SER A 19 -2.69 12.34 -10.55
N LYS A 20 -2.47 11.06 -10.89
CA LYS A 20 -1.17 10.34 -10.87
C LYS A 20 -0.22 10.76 -9.74
N LEU A 21 -0.30 10.08 -8.60
CA LEU A 21 0.85 10.07 -7.68
C LEU A 21 2.07 9.59 -8.46
N HIS A 22 3.10 10.44 -8.52
CA HIS A 22 4.37 10.07 -9.10
C HIS A 22 4.96 8.94 -8.24
N GLY A 23 5.38 7.86 -8.89
CA GLY A 23 6.11 6.80 -8.21
C GLY A 23 7.42 7.31 -7.62
N GLY A 24 8.02 6.50 -6.75
CA GLY A 24 9.44 6.67 -6.40
C GLY A 24 10.34 6.23 -7.56
N CYS A 25 11.66 6.28 -7.34
CA CYS A 25 12.65 5.90 -8.34
C CYS A 25 12.53 4.43 -8.80
N ILE A 26 12.08 3.55 -7.89
CA ILE A 26 12.05 2.09 -8.11
C ILE A 26 10.61 1.56 -8.19
N SER A 27 9.70 2.06 -7.35
CA SER A 27 8.31 1.60 -7.27
C SER A 27 7.35 2.66 -7.78
N LYS A 28 6.34 2.24 -8.53
CA LYS A 28 5.19 3.08 -8.87
C LYS A 28 4.18 3.04 -7.73
N ALA A 29 3.34 4.08 -7.64
CA ALA A 29 2.30 4.12 -6.62
C ALA A 29 1.03 4.83 -7.10
N ARG A 30 -0.09 4.52 -6.44
CA ARG A 30 -1.40 5.15 -6.61
C ARG A 30 -2.12 5.21 -5.27
N ALA A 31 -3.02 6.18 -5.11
CA ALA A 31 -3.89 6.29 -3.96
C ALA A 31 -5.33 6.02 -4.36
N TYR A 32 -6.06 5.40 -3.44
CA TYR A 32 -7.46 5.04 -3.63
C TYR A 32 -8.22 5.29 -2.34
N HIS A 33 -9.45 5.78 -2.48
CA HIS A 33 -10.40 5.87 -1.39
C HIS A 33 -11.17 4.57 -1.31
N THR A 34 -11.20 3.96 -0.13
CA THR A 34 -11.83 2.66 0.13
C THR A 34 -12.89 2.78 1.22
N ASP A 35 -13.90 1.91 1.17
CA ASP A 35 -14.95 1.86 2.21
C ASP A 35 -14.45 1.31 3.55
N LYS A 36 -13.41 0.46 3.54
CA LYS A 36 -12.95 -0.27 4.72
C LYS A 36 -11.73 0.35 5.42
N TYR A 37 -10.77 0.87 4.66
CA TYR A 37 -9.50 1.35 5.19
C TYR A 37 -9.33 2.87 5.05
N GLY A 38 -10.35 3.57 4.53
CA GLY A 38 -10.22 4.97 4.15
C GLY A 38 -9.31 5.13 2.94
N ASP A 39 -8.49 6.18 2.95
CA ASP A 39 -7.54 6.46 1.87
C ASP A 39 -6.31 5.55 2.01
N VAL A 40 -6.06 4.74 0.99
CA VAL A 40 -4.94 3.79 0.94
C VAL A 40 -3.95 4.18 -0.13
N PHE A 41 -2.67 3.93 0.15
CA PHE A 41 -1.57 4.09 -0.79
C PHE A 41 -1.04 2.71 -1.19
N ILE A 42 -1.00 2.43 -2.49
CA ILE A 42 -0.62 1.12 -3.04
C ILE A 42 0.66 1.28 -3.83
N LYS A 43 1.71 0.54 -3.45
CA LYS A 43 2.98 0.45 -4.17
C LYS A 43 3.00 -0.77 -5.09
N PHE A 44 3.64 -0.65 -6.24
CA PHE A 44 3.78 -1.72 -7.21
C PHE A 44 5.12 -1.63 -7.94
N ASN A 45 5.75 -2.79 -8.08
CA ASN A 45 7.03 -2.98 -8.75
C ASN A 45 7.02 -4.36 -9.42
N ASN A 46 7.50 -4.43 -10.66
CA ASN A 46 7.53 -5.64 -11.48
C ASN A 46 8.86 -6.40 -11.39
N ASP A 47 9.84 -5.87 -10.65
CA ASP A 47 11.11 -6.55 -10.43
C ASP A 47 10.89 -7.85 -9.61
N PRO A 48 11.48 -8.99 -9.98
CA PRO A 48 11.37 -10.23 -9.22
C PRO A 48 11.80 -10.12 -7.75
N LYS A 49 12.73 -9.21 -7.43
CA LYS A 49 13.19 -8.94 -6.06
C LYS A 49 12.28 -7.97 -5.29
N ALA A 50 11.27 -7.38 -5.94
CA ALA A 50 10.38 -6.43 -5.29
C ALA A 50 9.62 -7.03 -4.11
N ARG A 51 9.32 -8.34 -4.15
CA ARG A 51 8.61 -9.00 -3.05
C ARG A 51 9.37 -8.92 -1.73
N GLU A 52 10.67 -9.24 -1.74
CA GLU A 52 11.53 -9.14 -0.56
C GLU A 52 11.58 -7.71 -0.03
N MET A 53 11.66 -6.72 -0.92
CA MET A 53 11.63 -5.30 -0.53
C MET A 53 10.32 -4.92 0.15
N PHE A 54 9.17 -5.35 -0.38
CA PHE A 54 7.87 -5.04 0.20
C PHE A 54 7.62 -5.81 1.51
N ASP A 55 8.05 -7.06 1.61
CA ASP A 55 7.96 -7.83 2.86
C ASP A 55 8.80 -7.17 3.97
N GLY A 56 10.00 -6.66 3.63
CA GLY A 56 10.82 -5.87 4.56
C GLY A 56 10.19 -4.53 4.95
N GLU A 57 9.58 -3.81 4.00
CA GLU A 57 8.85 -2.58 4.28
C GLU A 57 7.65 -2.85 5.19
N PHE A 58 6.89 -3.92 4.95
CA PHE A 58 5.75 -4.32 5.77
C PHE A 58 6.19 -4.60 7.21
N ALA A 59 7.19 -5.47 7.39
CA ALA A 59 7.66 -5.87 8.72
C ALA A 59 8.21 -4.68 9.51
N SER A 60 9.01 -3.82 8.86
CA SER A 60 9.57 -2.64 9.54
C SER A 60 8.50 -1.62 9.93
N LEU A 61 7.52 -1.34 9.07
CA LEU A 61 6.42 -0.43 9.40
C LEU A 61 5.53 -0.97 10.52
N ASP A 62 5.26 -2.29 10.53
CA ASP A 62 4.44 -2.92 11.57
C ASP A 62 5.13 -2.80 12.94
N GLU A 63 6.42 -3.18 13.01
CA GLU A 63 7.21 -3.06 14.23
C GLU A 63 7.34 -1.61 14.72
N ILE A 64 7.66 -0.66 13.83
CA ILE A 64 7.75 0.76 14.20
C ILE A 64 6.39 1.26 14.72
N SER A 65 5.28 0.87 14.08
CA SER A 65 3.93 1.25 14.51
C SER A 65 3.62 0.74 15.92
N GLN A 66 4.10 -0.46 16.28
CA GLN A 66 3.87 -1.03 17.61
C GLN A 66 4.66 -0.30 18.72
N THR A 67 5.77 0.36 18.38
CA THR A 67 6.54 1.12 19.38
C THR A 67 5.80 2.33 19.95
N ASN A 68 4.77 2.85 19.25
CA ASN A 68 4.04 4.08 19.59
C ASN A 68 4.95 5.31 19.82
N THR A 69 6.10 5.35 19.15
CA THR A 69 7.08 6.45 19.28
C THR A 69 6.85 7.57 18.26
N ILE A 70 6.54 7.20 17.01
CA ILE A 70 6.28 8.13 15.91
C ILE A 70 5.10 7.62 15.07
N HIS A 71 4.50 8.53 14.30
CA HIS A 71 3.49 8.17 13.31
C HIS A 71 4.14 7.58 12.06
N VAL A 72 3.69 6.39 11.67
CA VAL A 72 4.06 5.72 10.42
C VAL A 72 2.83 5.24 9.66
N PRO A 73 2.92 5.01 8.34
CA PRO A 73 1.85 4.35 7.60
C PRO A 73 1.54 2.98 8.19
N LYS A 74 0.26 2.66 8.39
CA LYS A 74 -0.16 1.34 8.82
C LYS A 74 -0.07 0.36 7.64
N PRO A 75 0.79 -0.67 7.68
CA PRO A 75 0.84 -1.67 6.63
C PRO A 75 -0.44 -2.52 6.66
N ILE A 76 -0.98 -2.86 5.48
CA ILE A 76 -2.25 -3.61 5.35
C ILE A 76 -2.01 -5.00 4.74
N LYS A 77 -1.29 -5.06 3.61
CA LYS A 77 -1.04 -6.28 2.85
C LYS A 77 0.12 -6.08 1.88
N VAL A 78 0.85 -7.16 1.58
CA VAL A 78 1.77 -7.31 0.45
C VAL A 78 1.36 -8.48 -0.40
#